data_AF-W0GV34-F1
#
_entry.id   AF-W0GV34-F1
#
_cell.length_a   1.000
_cell.length_b   1.000
_cell.length_c   1.000
_cell.angle_alpha   90.00
_cell.angle_beta   90.00
_cell.angle_gamma   90.00
#
_symmetry.space_group_name_H-M   'P 1'
#
loop_
_entity.id
_entity.type
_entity.pdbx_description
1 polymer ?
#
loop_
_entity_poly.entity_id
_entity_poly.type
_entity_poly.pdbx_seq_one_letter_code
_entity_poly.pdbx_strand_id
1 'polypeptide(L)'
;MTEENASKENSSKCGGKNKAMLAYGVIQISATVVSAISLAAIALGLCAVKQESKAFNGCVQEVIAEGKTNAAAVRFCNGGN
;
A
#
# COMPACT_ATOMS: atom_id res chain seq x y z
N MET A 1 3.04 29.07 7.06
CA MET A 1 1.83 29.85 6.70
C MET A 1 0.67 28.89 6.89
N THR A 2 -0.21 29.04 7.88
CA THR A 2 -0.77 30.25 8.51
C THR A 2 -1.26 29.80 9.90
N GLU A 3 -0.63 30.26 10.97
CA GLU A 3 -1.10 31.32 11.88
C GLU A 3 -2.33 30.96 12.72
N GLU A 4 -2.12 31.13 14.02
CA GLU A 4 -3.07 31.07 15.12
C GLU A 4 -4.17 32.13 14.95
N ASN A 5 -5.38 31.81 15.41
CA ASN A 5 -6.29 32.86 15.89
C ASN A 5 -6.94 32.39 17.18
N ALA A 6 -6.28 32.76 18.28
CA ALA A 6 -6.83 32.66 19.63
C ALA A 6 -7.77 33.85 19.92
N SER A 7 -8.77 33.56 20.77
CA SER A 7 -9.68 34.51 21.45
C SER A 7 -10.85 35.00 20.57
N LYS A 8 -12.11 35.00 21.02
CA LYS A 8 -12.61 35.22 22.37
C LYS A 8 -14.11 34.88 22.42
N GLU A 9 -14.57 34.55 23.62
CA GLU A 9 -15.89 34.90 24.17
C GLU A 9 -17.01 33.85 24.17
N ASN A 10 -17.45 33.63 25.41
CA ASN A 10 -18.80 33.33 25.86
C ASN A 10 -19.20 31.85 26.06
N SER A 11 -18.90 31.41 27.28
CA SER A 11 -19.61 30.40 28.04
C SER A 11 -21.14 30.58 28.01
N SER A 12 -21.84 29.86 27.12
CA SER A 12 -23.20 29.37 27.43
C SER A 12 -23.69 28.36 26.38
N LYS A 13 -24.51 27.42 26.86
CA LYS A 13 -25.27 26.39 26.12
C LYS A 13 -24.59 25.02 25.94
N CYS A 14 -24.51 24.34 27.08
CA CYS A 14 -24.35 22.90 27.23
C CYS A 14 -25.54 22.16 26.56
N GLY A 15 -25.28 21.11 25.77
CA GLY A 15 -26.30 20.10 25.40
C GLY A 15 -26.44 19.70 23.92
N GLY A 16 -26.01 20.51 22.94
CA GLY A 16 -26.36 20.25 21.52
C GLY A 16 -25.21 19.98 20.54
N LYS A 17 -23.96 20.28 20.90
CA LYS A 17 -22.87 20.52 19.91
C LYS A 17 -21.83 19.40 19.81
N ASN A 18 -21.99 18.34 20.61
CA ASN A 18 -21.01 17.23 20.70
C ASN A 18 -21.15 16.20 19.57
N LYS A 19 -22.31 16.14 18.90
CA LYS A 19 -22.55 15.21 17.77
C LYS A 19 -21.77 15.61 16.52
N ALA A 20 -21.65 16.91 16.25
CA ALA A 20 -20.95 17.42 15.08
C ALA A 20 -19.42 17.22 15.15
N MET A 21 -18.84 17.33 16.35
CA MET A 21 -17.41 17.15 16.57
C MET A 21 -16.98 15.68 16.43
N LEU A 22 -17.84 14.72 16.80
CA LEU A 22 -17.56 13.29 16.63
C LEU A 22 -17.64 12.85 15.15
N ALA A 23 -18.56 13.43 14.37
CA ALA A 23 -18.71 13.10 12.95
C ALA A 23 -17.46 13.46 12.13
N TYR A 24 -16.83 14.61 12.42
CA TYR A 24 -15.58 15.02 11.79
C TYR A 24 -14.41 14.09 12.15
N GLY A 25 -14.37 13.60 13.40
CA GLY A 25 -13.35 12.65 13.86
C GLY A 25 -13.45 11.26 13.22
N VAL A 26 -14.66 10.74 12.97
CA VAL A 26 -14.87 9.42 12.36
C VAL A 26 -14.45 9.40 10.88
N ILE A 27 -14.74 10.46 10.14
CA ILE A 27 -14.35 10.58 8.72
C ILE A 27 -12.82 10.64 8.59
N GLN A 28 -12.14 11.38 9.48
CA GLN A 28 -10.68 11.53 9.44
C GLN A 28 -9.93 10.23 9.78
N ILE A 29 -10.50 9.37 10.63
CA ILE A 29 -9.91 8.04 10.94
C ILE A 29 -10.09 7.07 9.77
N SER A 30 -11.22 7.14 9.06
CA SER A 30 -11.53 6.20 7.97
C SER A 30 -10.52 6.27 6.81
N ALA A 31 -10.09 7.48 6.43
CA ALA A 31 -9.10 7.66 5.35
C ALA A 31 -7.74 7.05 5.70
N THR A 32 -7.31 7.16 6.95
CA THR A 32 -6.03 6.62 7.43
C THR A 32 -6.04 5.10 7.43
N VAL A 33 -7.15 4.48 7.87
CA VAL A 33 -7.30 3.02 7.89
C VAL A 33 -7.29 2.44 6.47
N VAL A 34 -8.05 3.04 5.54
CA VAL A 34 -8.08 2.60 4.14
C VAL A 34 -6.70 2.75 3.48
N SER A 35 -5.99 3.84 3.76
CA SER A 35 -4.63 4.06 3.25
C SER A 35 -3.64 3.03 3.78
N ALA A 36 -3.71 2.70 5.07
CA ALA A 36 -2.85 1.69 5.68
C ALA A 36 -3.11 0.28 5.11
N ILE A 37 -4.37 -0.10 4.92
CA ILE A 37 -4.74 -1.38 4.29
C ILE A 37 -4.23 -1.44 2.85
N SER A 38 -4.36 -0.34 2.10
CA SER A 38 -3.86 -0.26 0.73
C SER A 38 -2.34 -0.45 0.67
N LEU A 39 -1.59 0.21 1.56
CA LEU A 39 -0.14 0.02 1.65
C LEU A 39 0.24 -1.42 2.03
N ALA A 40 -0.48 -2.01 2.99
CA ALA A 40 -0.24 -3.39 3.39
C ALA A 40 -0.50 -4.37 2.24
N ALA A 41 -1.58 -4.18 1.47
CA ALA A 41 -1.90 -4.99 0.31
C ALA A 41 -0.82 -4.87 -0.79
N ILE A 42 -0.34 -3.65 -1.06
CA ILE A 42 0.77 -3.44 -2.01
C ILE A 42 2.04 -4.12 -1.51
N ALA A 43 2.38 -3.99 -0.23
CA ALA A 43 3.57 -4.62 0.35
C ALA A 43 3.51 -6.16 0.26
N LEU A 44 2.36 -6.75 0.58
CA LEU A 44 2.14 -8.20 0.44
C LEU A 44 2.19 -8.65 -1.03
N GLY A 45 1.55 -7.90 -1.93
CA GLY A 45 1.61 -8.15 -3.37
C GLY A 45 3.03 -8.08 -3.93
N LEU A 46 3.82 -7.08 -3.52
CA LEU A 46 5.22 -6.95 -3.90
C LEU A 46 6.09 -8.08 -3.34
N CYS A 47 5.82 -8.58 -2.13
CA CYS A 47 6.50 -9.75 -1.58
C CYS A 47 6.23 -11.02 -2.39
N ALA A 48 4.96 -11.26 -2.75
CA ALA A 48 4.59 -12.38 -3.61
C ALA A 48 5.31 -12.28 -4.97
N VAL A 49 5.21 -11.14 -5.64
CA VAL A 49 5.91 -10.89 -6.93
C VAL A 49 7.42 -11.06 -6.79
N LYS A 50 8.03 -10.59 -5.70
CA LYS A 50 9.47 -10.73 -5.45
C LYS A 50 9.87 -12.19 -5.28
N GLN A 51 9.04 -13.01 -4.64
CA GLN A 51 9.31 -14.43 -4.46
C GLN A 51 9.24 -15.19 -5.79
N GLU A 52 8.20 -14.94 -6.58
CA GLU A 52 8.05 -15.47 -7.94
C GLU A 52 9.21 -15.00 -8.84
N SER A 53 9.64 -13.74 -8.73
CA SER A 53 10.76 -13.18 -9.50
C SER A 53 12.10 -13.86 -9.15
N LYS A 54 12.31 -14.23 -7.89
CA LYS A 54 13.50 -14.97 -7.46
C LYS A 54 13.50 -16.38 -8.04
N ALA A 55 12.36 -17.08 -7.99
CA ALA A 55 12.23 -18.41 -8.59
C ALA A 55 12.46 -18.36 -10.10
N PHE A 56 11.85 -17.38 -10.78
CA PHE A 56 12.01 -17.16 -12.22
C PHE A 56 13.47 -16.87 -12.60
N ASN A 57 14.13 -15.93 -11.91
CA ASN A 57 15.53 -15.61 -12.18
C ASN A 57 16.48 -16.78 -11.86
N GLY A 58 16.11 -17.64 -10.91
CA GLY A 58 16.80 -18.90 -10.65
C GLY A 58 16.69 -19.86 -11.84
N CYS A 59 15.47 -20.12 -12.30
CA CYS A 59 15.21 -20.95 -13.48
C CYS A 59 15.95 -20.42 -14.71
N VAL A 60 15.90 -19.11 -14.98
CA VAL A 60 16.56 -18.53 -16.16
C VAL A 60 18.07 -18.71 -16.10
N GLN A 61 18.70 -18.50 -14.93
CA GLN A 61 20.13 -18.74 -14.77
C GLN A 61 20.51 -20.21 -14.95
N GLU A 62 19.73 -21.12 -14.39
CA GLU A 62 19.97 -22.57 -14.52
C GLU A 62 19.88 -23.01 -15.98
N VAL A 63 18.83 -22.60 -16.68
CA VAL A 63 18.59 -22.97 -18.08
C VAL A 63 19.60 -22.32 -19.03
N ILE A 64 20.10 -21.13 -18.71
CA ILE A 64 21.25 -20.52 -19.42
C ILE A 64 22.52 -21.33 -19.17
N ALA A 65 22.77 -21.78 -17.93
CA ALA A 65 23.92 -22.59 -17.58
C ALA A 65 23.89 -23.97 -18.26
N GLU A 66 22.70 -24.52 -18.52
CA GLU A 66 22.47 -25.71 -19.35
C GLU A 66 22.72 -25.47 -20.86
N GLY A 67 23.01 -24.24 -21.25
CA GLY A 67 23.42 -23.89 -22.62
C GLY A 67 22.31 -23.30 -23.49
N LYS A 68 21.13 -22.98 -22.94
CA LYS A 68 20.11 -22.26 -23.71
C LYS A 68 20.45 -20.77 -23.85
N THR A 69 20.01 -20.17 -24.95
CA THR A 69 20.09 -18.72 -25.14
C THR A 69 19.16 -17.99 -24.16
N ASN A 70 19.48 -16.74 -23.81
CA ASN A 70 18.67 -15.92 -22.90
C ASN A 70 17.17 -15.92 -23.27
N ALA A 71 16.84 -15.76 -24.56
CA ALA A 71 15.46 -15.76 -25.04
C ALA A 71 14.77 -17.12 -24.86
N ALA A 72 15.49 -18.22 -25.10
CA ALA A 72 14.96 -19.56 -24.92
C ALA A 72 14.78 -19.93 -23.44
N ALA A 73 15.68 -19.48 -22.57
CA ALA A 73 15.57 -19.67 -21.12
C ALA A 73 14.36 -18.91 -20.54
N VAL A 74 14.20 -17.64 -20.90
CA VAL A 74 13.03 -16.84 -20.50
C VAL A 74 11.73 -17.47 -21.00
N ARG A 75 11.68 -17.92 -22.26
CA ARG A 75 10.51 -18.61 -22.82
C ARG A 75 10.18 -19.90 -22.06
N PHE A 76 11.21 -20.71 -21.77
CA PHE A 76 11.07 -21.96 -21.04
C PHE A 76 10.56 -21.75 -19.61
N CYS A 77 11.15 -20.82 -18.87
CA CYS A 77 10.74 -20.50 -17.50
C CYS A 77 9.36 -19.82 -17.43
N ASN A 78 8.83 -19.31 -18.55
CA ASN A 78 7.44 -18.85 -18.68
C ASN A 78 6.47 -19.97 -19.11
N GLY A 79 6.90 -21.23 -19.11
CA GLY A 79 6.07 -22.38 -19.49
C GLY A 79 5.96 -22.63 -21.00
N GLY A 80 6.79 -21.96 -21.81
CA GLY A 80 6.93 -22.26 -23.24
C GLY A 80 7.81 -23.49 -23.47
N ASN A 81 7.43 -24.33 -24.44
CA ASN A 81 8.32 -25.38 -24.95
C ASN A 81 9.46 -24.79 -25.77
#